data_AF-A0A2N5TW34-F1
#
_entry.id   AF-A0A2N5TW34-F1
#
_cell.length_a   1.000
_cell.length_b   1.000
_cell.length_c   1.000
_cell.angle_alpha   90.00
_cell.angle_beta   90.00
_cell.angle_gamma   90.00
#
_symmetry.space_group_name_H-M   'P 1'
#
loop_
_entity.id
_entity.type
_entity.pdbx_description
1 polymer ?
#
loop_
_entity_poly.entity_id
_entity_poly.type
_entity_poly.pdbx_seq_one_letter_code
_entity_poly.pdbx_strand_id
1 'polypeptide(L)'
;MARNLPLQVHQFYTITRSMARYFPVRFGPCLLAYLIVSGVAIILAQPNYVRIFGKDIPTAPEVAESSSRVREVTNQNQGPSLREEDKTILRLIKYTGNQAIAPTAEEYHRKFRTESGSKQFQCCKSSERIMCDDLPLLVTAPADADFNLYGQVVRLMYDPPKDSRNIVTAAKLAQLFRKLIHYVDRLHTNILKRYSATLPQATKDTRDKELFEWIYQQILGKLPDHLPLVGVIKNEFGMSWKAILDSFPPTETQKILASYFTETGPEDTTEETTYKVVENYLAEHRGRYI
;
A
#
# COMPACT_ATOMS: atom_id res chain seq x y z
N MET A 1 -17.89 68.72 -38.72
CA MET A 1 -16.57 68.20 -39.18
C MET A 1 -16.55 66.71 -38.82
N ALA A 2 -17.07 65.77 -39.60
CA ALA A 2 -16.81 65.35 -40.98
C ALA A 2 -15.39 64.78 -41.20
N ARG A 3 -15.31 63.44 -41.25
CA ARG A 3 -14.62 62.53 -42.22
C ARG A 3 -14.18 61.25 -41.49
N ASN A 4 -14.83 60.10 -41.69
CA ASN A 4 -14.86 59.19 -42.86
C ASN A 4 -13.75 58.12 -42.84
N LEU A 5 -14.21 56.86 -42.64
CA LEU A 5 -13.63 55.53 -42.94
C LEU A 5 -13.03 55.42 -44.37
N PRO A 6 -12.15 54.44 -44.69
CA PRO A 6 -12.52 53.03 -45.00
C PRO A 6 -11.49 51.95 -44.53
N LEU A 7 -11.84 50.69 -44.22
CA LEU A 7 -12.32 49.55 -45.04
C LEU A 7 -11.28 48.98 -46.04
N GLN A 8 -10.84 47.72 -45.82
CA GLN A 8 -10.52 46.64 -46.79
C GLN A 8 -10.01 45.44 -45.96
N VAL A 9 -10.64 44.27 -45.83
CA VAL A 9 -11.22 43.31 -46.79
C VAL A 9 -10.27 42.95 -47.93
N HIS A 10 -9.61 41.80 -47.81
CA HIS A 10 -9.37 40.91 -48.96
C HIS A 10 -9.57 39.45 -48.53
N GLN A 11 -10.63 38.88 -49.10
CA GLN A 11 -10.90 37.44 -49.20
C GLN A 11 -10.12 36.84 -50.38
N PHE A 12 -10.14 35.50 -50.40
CA PHE A 12 -9.89 34.57 -51.51
C PHE A 12 -8.41 34.26 -51.81
N TYR A 13 -7.97 33.05 -52.20
CA TYR A 13 -8.64 31.92 -52.86
C TYR A 13 -8.03 30.58 -52.43
N THR A 14 -8.90 29.58 -52.32
CA THR A 14 -8.63 28.14 -52.41
C THR A 14 -8.03 27.79 -53.78
N ILE A 15 -6.94 27.02 -53.87
CA ILE A 15 -6.69 26.11 -55.00
C ILE A 15 -6.03 24.82 -54.50
N THR A 16 -6.70 23.74 -54.86
CA THR A 16 -6.37 22.32 -54.80
C THR A 16 -5.16 21.96 -55.67
N ARG A 17 -4.35 20.98 -55.24
CA ARG A 17 -3.84 19.98 -56.18
C ARG A 17 -3.53 18.65 -55.51
N SER A 18 -4.33 17.66 -55.88
CA SER A 18 -4.00 16.25 -55.77
C SER A 18 -3.10 15.83 -56.93
N MET A 19 -2.29 14.80 -56.68
CA MET A 19 -1.99 13.65 -57.54
C MET A 19 -0.52 13.25 -57.45
N ALA A 20 -0.27 12.10 -56.82
CA ALA A 20 0.41 10.99 -57.48
C ALA A 20 0.15 9.71 -56.66
N ARG A 21 -0.76 8.86 -57.17
CA ARG A 21 -0.69 7.42 -56.93
C ARG A 21 0.37 6.87 -57.87
N TYR A 22 1.21 5.93 -57.44
CA TYR A 22 1.49 4.71 -58.21
C TYR A 22 2.23 3.63 -57.38
N PHE A 23 1.52 2.50 -57.26
CA PHE A 23 1.90 1.09 -57.15
C PHE A 23 2.61 0.48 -55.91
N PRO A 24 2.33 -0.81 -55.63
CA PRO A 24 2.51 -1.47 -54.34
C PRO A 24 3.77 -2.35 -54.39
N VAL A 25 4.67 -2.16 -53.42
CA VAL A 25 5.77 -3.10 -53.28
C VAL A 25 5.24 -4.36 -52.60
N ARG A 26 5.01 -5.41 -53.40
CA ARG A 26 4.82 -6.77 -52.91
C ARG A 26 6.09 -7.24 -52.20
N PHE A 27 6.19 -6.98 -50.89
CA PHE A 27 7.16 -7.65 -50.03
C PHE A 27 6.63 -9.05 -49.64
N GLY A 28 6.51 -9.91 -50.65
CA GLY A 28 6.46 -11.36 -50.47
C GLY A 28 7.87 -11.92 -50.23
N PRO A 29 8.02 -13.23 -50.11
CA PRO A 29 8.51 -14.03 -48.97
C PRO A 29 9.98 -13.84 -48.53
N CYS A 30 10.74 -12.93 -49.12
CA CYS A 30 12.20 -12.85 -48.93
C CYS A 30 12.62 -12.29 -47.57
N LEU A 31 11.81 -11.44 -46.94
CA LEU A 31 12.12 -10.88 -45.62
C LEU A 31 11.96 -11.92 -44.50
N LEU A 32 11.05 -12.88 -44.69
CA LEU A 32 10.89 -14.04 -43.81
C LEU A 32 12.04 -15.04 -43.99
N ALA A 33 12.49 -15.27 -45.23
CA ALA A 33 13.66 -16.11 -45.50
C ALA A 33 14.96 -15.50 -44.91
N TYR A 34 15.11 -14.18 -44.93
CA TYR A 34 16.26 -13.50 -44.32
C TYR A 34 16.25 -13.62 -42.78
N LEU A 35 15.08 -13.56 -42.15
CA LEU A 35 14.93 -13.78 -40.70
C LEU A 35 15.21 -15.24 -40.30
N ILE A 36 14.81 -16.21 -41.12
CA ILE A 36 15.07 -17.64 -40.85
C ILE A 36 16.56 -17.96 -41.03
N VAL A 37 17.21 -17.46 -42.08
CA VAL A 37 18.66 -17.68 -42.30
C VAL A 37 19.50 -16.91 -41.28
N SER A 38 19.08 -15.70 -40.87
CA SER A 38 19.71 -14.96 -39.76
C SER A 38 19.53 -15.66 -38.41
N GLY A 39 18.40 -16.34 -38.18
CA GLY A 39 18.15 -17.10 -36.95
C GLY A 39 18.99 -18.38 -36.86
N VAL A 40 19.25 -19.04 -38.00
CA VAL A 40 20.10 -20.25 -38.05
C VAL A 40 21.59 -19.90 -37.98
N ALA A 41 22.01 -18.73 -38.46
CA ALA A 41 23.41 -18.29 -38.36
C ALA A 41 23.83 -17.90 -36.92
N ILE A 42 22.89 -17.52 -36.05
CA ILE A 42 23.18 -17.22 -34.64
C ILE A 42 23.44 -18.50 -33.82
N ILE A 43 23.05 -19.69 -34.32
CA ILE A 43 23.21 -20.96 -33.61
C ILE A 43 24.55 -21.67 -33.91
N LEU A 44 25.37 -21.20 -34.86
CA LEU A 44 26.64 -21.87 -35.24
C LEU A 44 27.93 -21.08 -35.01
N ALA A 45 27.88 -19.96 -34.30
CA ALA A 45 29.10 -19.20 -33.95
C ALA A 45 29.03 -18.63 -32.53
N GLN A 46 28.98 -19.49 -31.51
CA GLN A 46 29.36 -19.09 -30.15
C GLN A 46 30.78 -19.61 -29.85
N PRO A 47 31.77 -18.74 -29.58
CA PRO A 47 33.00 -19.18 -28.96
C PRO A 47 32.69 -19.54 -27.49
N ASN A 48 33.08 -20.75 -27.07
CA ASN A 48 32.82 -21.30 -25.73
C ASN A 48 33.53 -20.58 -24.56
N TYR A 49 34.06 -19.37 -24.77
CA TYR A 49 34.85 -18.63 -23.77
C TYR A 49 34.67 -17.12 -23.94
N VAL A 50 34.33 -16.43 -22.85
CA VAL A 50 34.46 -14.97 -22.74
C VAL A 50 35.78 -14.67 -22.05
N ARG A 51 36.72 -14.04 -22.75
CA ARG A 51 38.03 -13.66 -22.20
C ARG A 51 37.92 -12.29 -21.53
N ILE A 52 37.90 -12.26 -20.19
CA ILE A 52 38.03 -11.01 -19.43
C ILE A 52 39.28 -11.13 -18.55
N PHE A 53 40.23 -10.20 -18.72
CA PHE A 53 41.51 -10.16 -18.00
C PHE A 53 42.31 -11.48 -18.01
N GLY A 54 42.35 -12.17 -19.15
CA GLY A 54 43.27 -13.29 -19.37
C GLY A 54 42.96 -14.59 -18.63
N LYS A 55 41.72 -14.80 -18.15
CA LYS A 55 41.30 -16.06 -17.53
C LYS A 55 39.97 -16.55 -18.12
N ASP A 56 39.93 -17.82 -18.51
CA ASP A 56 38.75 -18.44 -19.16
C ASP A 56 37.73 -18.91 -18.10
N ILE A 57 36.47 -18.50 -18.23
CA ILE A 57 35.36 -18.94 -17.37
C ILE A 57 34.35 -19.71 -18.24
N PRO A 58 34.01 -20.98 -17.91
CA PRO A 58 33.04 -21.75 -18.69
C PRO A 58 31.60 -21.27 -18.43
N THR A 59 30.86 -21.01 -19.52
CA THR A 59 29.44 -20.65 -19.47
C THR A 59 28.60 -21.90 -19.27
N ALA A 60 27.76 -21.93 -18.22
CA ALA A 60 26.85 -23.04 -17.96
C ALA A 60 25.74 -23.09 -19.04
N PRO A 61 25.30 -24.29 -19.48
CA PRO A 61 24.34 -24.41 -20.57
C PRO A 61 22.94 -24.04 -20.13
N GLU A 62 22.32 -23.16 -20.89
CA GLU A 62 20.89 -22.84 -20.85
C GLU A 62 20.09 -24.03 -21.40
N VAL A 63 19.37 -24.74 -20.53
CA VAL A 63 18.45 -25.82 -20.93
C VAL A 63 17.03 -25.26 -20.97
N ALA A 64 16.56 -25.00 -22.18
CA ALA A 64 15.14 -24.88 -22.48
C ALA A 64 14.55 -26.29 -22.52
N GLU A 65 13.74 -26.68 -21.53
CA GLU A 65 12.79 -27.79 -21.67
C GLU A 65 11.71 -27.77 -20.55
N SER A 66 10.45 -27.57 -20.97
CA SER A 66 9.20 -28.03 -20.33
C SER A 66 8.94 -27.72 -18.83
N SER A 67 8.48 -26.50 -18.52
CA SER A 67 8.01 -26.14 -17.17
C SER A 67 6.52 -26.43 -16.92
N SER A 68 6.13 -27.70 -16.87
CA SER A 68 4.88 -28.11 -16.18
C SER A 68 5.12 -28.91 -14.90
N ARG A 69 6.38 -29.22 -14.57
CA ARG A 69 6.76 -29.98 -13.36
C ARG A 69 7.85 -29.38 -12.47
N VAL A 70 8.26 -28.13 -12.70
CA VAL A 70 9.35 -27.47 -11.93
C VAL A 70 8.83 -26.63 -10.75
N ARG A 71 7.51 -26.53 -10.51
CA ARG A 71 6.98 -25.72 -9.40
C ARG A 71 7.06 -26.38 -8.00
N GLU A 72 7.50 -27.62 -7.88
CA GLU A 72 7.48 -28.32 -6.59
C GLU A 72 8.81 -28.41 -5.83
N VAL A 73 9.95 -27.93 -6.38
CA VAL A 73 11.26 -28.15 -5.72
C VAL A 73 12.06 -26.89 -5.38
N THR A 74 11.61 -25.68 -5.74
CA THR A 74 12.30 -24.41 -5.40
C THR A 74 11.67 -23.58 -4.28
N ASN A 75 10.56 -24.02 -3.68
CA ASN A 75 9.80 -23.24 -2.68
C ASN A 75 10.06 -23.61 -1.20
N GLN A 76 11.18 -24.25 -0.86
CA GLN A 76 11.42 -24.64 0.54
C GLN A 76 11.86 -23.48 1.46
N ASN A 77 12.21 -22.31 0.91
CA ASN A 77 12.66 -21.13 1.69
C ASN A 77 11.77 -19.88 1.54
N GLN A 78 10.58 -20.00 0.95
CA GLN A 78 9.65 -18.87 0.90
C GLN A 78 8.76 -18.93 2.14
N GLY A 79 8.92 -17.95 3.04
CA GLY A 79 8.02 -17.75 4.18
C GLY A 79 6.54 -17.65 3.77
N PRO A 80 5.61 -17.57 4.74
CA PRO A 80 4.19 -17.50 4.45
C PRO A 80 3.89 -16.33 3.53
N SER A 81 3.08 -16.60 2.53
CA SER A 81 2.62 -15.62 1.54
C SER A 81 1.12 -15.74 1.34
N LEU A 82 0.51 -14.62 0.96
CA LEU A 82 -0.88 -14.59 0.54
C LEU A 82 -1.07 -15.26 -0.81
N ARG A 83 -2.25 -15.82 -1.01
CA ARG A 83 -2.72 -16.42 -2.27
C ARG A 83 -3.98 -15.70 -2.73
N GLU A 84 -4.29 -15.79 -4.02
CA GLU A 84 -5.58 -15.28 -4.53
C GLU A 84 -6.79 -15.93 -3.86
N GLU A 85 -6.65 -17.18 -3.41
CA GLU A 85 -7.66 -17.89 -2.60
C GLU A 85 -8.00 -17.15 -1.31
N ASP A 86 -7.04 -16.44 -0.71
CA ASP A 86 -7.24 -15.68 0.54
C ASP A 86 -8.22 -14.51 0.35
N LYS A 87 -8.24 -13.88 -0.85
CA LYS A 87 -9.25 -12.86 -1.17
C LYS A 87 -10.66 -13.47 -1.17
N THR A 88 -10.79 -14.70 -1.64
CA THR A 88 -12.08 -15.40 -1.63
C THR A 88 -12.49 -15.75 -0.20
N ILE A 89 -11.54 -16.15 0.65
CA ILE A 89 -11.81 -16.42 2.06
C ILE A 89 -12.30 -15.16 2.78
N LEU A 90 -11.66 -14.01 2.55
CA LEU A 90 -12.04 -12.74 3.15
C LEU A 90 -13.50 -12.36 2.80
N ARG A 91 -13.90 -12.52 1.54
CA ARG A 91 -15.28 -12.30 1.05
C ARG A 91 -16.34 -13.17 1.73
N LEU A 92 -15.93 -14.30 2.30
CA LEU A 92 -16.83 -15.24 2.98
C LEU A 92 -16.93 -14.95 4.48
N ILE A 93 -16.05 -14.11 5.03
CA ILE A 93 -16.11 -13.74 6.44
C ILE A 93 -17.32 -12.82 6.66
N LYS A 94 -18.17 -13.21 7.59
CA LYS A 94 -19.25 -12.34 8.08
C LYS A 94 -18.80 -11.75 9.40
N TYR A 95 -18.91 -10.43 9.52
CA TYR A 95 -18.65 -9.72 10.76
C TYR A 95 -19.94 -9.14 11.34
N THR A 96 -20.19 -9.44 12.61
CA THR A 96 -21.19 -8.73 13.41
C THR A 96 -20.50 -8.11 14.62
N GLY A 97 -20.85 -6.87 14.97
CA GLY A 97 -20.14 -6.11 16.00
C GLY A 97 -20.07 -6.80 17.38
N ASN A 98 -21.04 -7.67 17.66
CA ASN A 98 -21.17 -8.41 18.92
C ASN A 98 -20.53 -9.80 18.89
N GLN A 99 -19.92 -10.20 17.77
CA GLN A 99 -19.28 -11.49 17.66
C GLN A 99 -18.06 -11.57 18.57
N ALA A 100 -17.88 -12.75 19.19
CA ALA A 100 -16.65 -13.06 19.90
C ALA A 100 -15.47 -13.08 18.91
N ILE A 101 -14.36 -12.46 19.29
CA ILE A 101 -13.09 -12.54 18.56
C ILE A 101 -12.08 -13.34 19.38
N ALA A 102 -10.97 -13.75 18.75
CA ALA A 102 -9.93 -14.49 19.42
C ALA A 102 -9.39 -13.73 20.65
N PRO A 103 -8.98 -14.42 21.74
CA PRO A 103 -8.53 -13.78 22.97
C PRO A 103 -7.40 -12.76 22.75
N THR A 104 -6.43 -13.09 21.91
CA THR A 104 -5.32 -12.19 21.56
C THR A 104 -5.82 -10.93 20.85
N ALA A 105 -6.73 -11.06 19.88
CA ALA A 105 -7.33 -9.92 19.20
C ALA A 105 -8.16 -9.06 20.17
N GLU A 106 -8.89 -9.67 21.12
CA GLU A 106 -9.64 -8.94 22.15
C GLU A 106 -8.72 -8.14 23.08
N GLU A 107 -7.58 -8.70 23.47
CA GLU A 107 -6.57 -8.00 24.25
C GLU A 107 -6.11 -6.71 23.55
N TYR A 108 -5.76 -6.82 22.26
CA TYR A 108 -5.33 -5.69 21.44
C TYR A 108 -6.45 -4.67 21.18
N HIS A 109 -7.68 -5.14 20.96
CA HIS A 109 -8.84 -4.26 20.87
C HIS A 109 -9.04 -3.43 22.14
N ARG A 110 -8.95 -4.06 23.32
CA ARG A 110 -9.08 -3.37 24.62
C ARG A 110 -7.93 -2.38 24.85
N LYS A 111 -6.70 -2.76 24.50
CA LYS A 111 -5.52 -1.88 24.56
C LYS A 111 -5.72 -0.65 23.67
N PHE A 112 -6.09 -0.86 22.41
CA PHE A 112 -6.37 0.20 21.44
C PHE A 112 -7.52 1.11 21.85
N ARG A 113 -8.64 0.55 22.32
CA ARG A 113 -9.81 1.32 22.79
C ARG A 113 -9.46 2.23 23.96
N THR A 114 -8.70 1.71 24.93
CA THR A 114 -8.26 2.48 26.10
C THR A 114 -7.37 3.65 25.67
N GLU A 115 -6.42 3.39 24.78
CA GLU A 115 -5.43 4.40 24.41
C GLU A 115 -5.96 5.44 23.44
N SER A 116 -6.68 5.02 22.39
CA SER A 116 -7.34 5.93 21.44
C SER A 116 -8.36 6.87 22.12
N GLY A 117 -8.93 6.46 23.26
CA GLY A 117 -9.82 7.25 24.10
C GLY A 117 -9.16 8.01 25.25
N SER A 118 -7.84 7.90 25.41
CA SER A 118 -7.10 8.52 26.51
C SER A 118 -7.07 10.05 26.40
N LYS A 119 -6.86 10.73 27.54
CA LYS A 119 -6.79 12.20 27.60
C LYS A 119 -5.70 12.78 26.70
N GLN A 120 -4.59 12.07 26.54
CA GLN A 120 -3.43 12.52 25.76
C GLN A 120 -3.76 12.75 24.27
N PHE A 121 -4.78 12.06 23.73
CA PHE A 121 -5.21 12.22 22.34
C PHE A 121 -6.46 13.08 22.19
N GLN A 122 -7.00 13.62 23.29
CA GLN A 122 -8.14 14.53 23.21
C GLN A 122 -7.68 15.87 22.64
N CYS A 123 -8.45 16.42 21.71
CA CYS A 123 -8.15 17.69 21.07
C CYS A 123 -8.85 18.84 21.77
N CYS A 124 -8.18 19.98 21.85
CA CYS A 124 -8.85 21.21 22.26
C CYS A 124 -9.94 21.58 21.23
N LYS A 125 -11.09 22.05 21.71
CA LYS A 125 -12.24 22.34 20.83
C LYS A 125 -12.07 23.63 20.05
N SER A 126 -11.36 24.60 20.62
CA SER A 126 -11.18 25.96 20.09
C SER A 126 -9.79 26.21 19.52
N SER A 127 -8.95 25.19 19.42
CA SER A 127 -7.63 25.29 18.81
C SER A 127 -7.72 25.28 17.29
N GLU A 128 -6.75 25.93 16.67
CA GLU A 128 -6.48 25.78 15.25
C GLU A 128 -6.18 24.31 14.92
N ARG A 129 -6.65 23.89 13.75
CA ARG A 129 -6.43 22.54 13.21
C ARG A 129 -5.74 22.71 11.88
N ILE A 130 -4.53 22.19 11.79
CA ILE A 130 -3.72 22.25 10.57
C ILE A 130 -3.95 20.93 9.85
N MET A 131 -4.52 20.97 8.65
CA MET A 131 -4.85 19.78 7.86
C MET A 131 -3.65 19.36 7.02
N CYS A 132 -3.46 18.05 6.86
CA CYS A 132 -2.50 17.49 5.92
C CYS A 132 -3.14 17.43 4.54
N ASP A 133 -2.43 17.88 3.52
CA ASP A 133 -2.94 17.85 2.14
C ASP A 133 -2.88 16.44 1.54
N ASP A 134 -1.88 15.64 1.93
CA ASP A 134 -1.62 14.32 1.32
C ASP A 134 -2.32 13.15 2.02
N LEU A 135 -2.80 13.36 3.25
CA LEU A 135 -3.45 12.33 4.07
C LEU A 135 -4.63 12.91 4.84
N PRO A 136 -5.65 12.11 5.18
CA PRO A 136 -6.80 12.56 5.98
C PRO A 136 -6.43 12.70 7.46
N LEU A 137 -5.42 13.52 7.75
CA LEU A 137 -4.83 13.77 9.05
C LEU A 137 -4.89 15.27 9.38
N LEU A 138 -5.01 15.56 10.66
CA LEU A 138 -4.85 16.91 11.19
C LEU A 138 -3.91 16.91 12.39
N VAL A 139 -3.29 18.05 12.63
CA VAL A 139 -2.56 18.35 13.86
C VAL A 139 -3.26 19.47 14.61
N THR A 140 -3.38 19.34 15.93
CA THR A 140 -3.99 20.36 16.78
C THR A 140 -3.47 20.29 18.21
N ALA A 141 -3.75 21.33 19.00
CA ALA A 141 -3.36 21.36 20.40
C ALA A 141 -4.12 20.28 21.21
N PRO A 142 -3.46 19.61 22.16
CA PRO A 142 -4.13 18.73 23.11
C PRO A 142 -5.15 19.51 23.95
N ALA A 143 -6.20 18.81 24.40
CA ALA A 143 -7.23 19.36 25.27
C ALA A 143 -6.71 19.69 26.67
N ASP A 144 -5.71 18.94 27.11
CA ASP A 144 -5.09 19.07 28.42
C ASP A 144 -3.81 19.92 28.29
N ALA A 145 -3.77 21.00 29.08
CA ALA A 145 -2.72 22.02 29.01
C ALA A 145 -1.34 21.47 29.37
N ASP A 146 -1.27 20.46 30.23
CA ASP A 146 0.00 19.83 30.59
C ASP A 146 0.62 19.16 29.36
N PHE A 147 -0.20 18.53 28.51
CA PHE A 147 0.25 17.90 27.26
C PHE A 147 0.66 18.91 26.19
N ASN A 148 0.14 20.15 26.25
CA ASN A 148 0.43 21.18 25.26
C ASN A 148 1.91 21.61 25.28
N LEU A 149 2.59 21.42 26.42
CA LEU A 149 4.02 21.65 26.55
C LEU A 149 4.87 20.54 25.92
N TYR A 150 4.32 19.34 25.77
CA TYR A 150 5.04 18.17 25.26
C TYR A 150 4.92 18.01 23.74
N GLY A 151 3.82 18.47 23.13
CA GLY A 151 3.59 18.24 21.72
C GLY A 151 2.21 18.63 21.22
N GLN A 152 1.97 18.26 19.96
CA GLN A 152 0.68 18.38 19.31
C GLN A 152 0.06 17.01 19.06
N VAL A 153 -1.27 16.98 19.00
CA VAL A 153 -2.03 15.75 18.76
C VAL A 153 -2.28 15.60 17.27
N VAL A 154 -1.90 14.45 16.72
CA VAL A 154 -2.26 14.02 15.36
C VAL A 154 -3.54 13.20 15.43
N ARG A 155 -4.48 13.49 14.51
CA ARG A 155 -5.77 12.79 14.41
C ARG A 155 -6.17 12.53 12.98
N LEU A 156 -6.81 11.38 12.78
CA LEU A 156 -7.56 11.07 11.57
C LEU A 156 -8.83 11.92 11.45
N MET A 157 -9.12 12.32 10.21
CA MET A 157 -10.31 13.06 9.82
C MET A 157 -11.24 12.23 8.96
N TYR A 158 -12.55 12.43 9.05
CA TYR A 158 -13.45 11.79 8.09
C TYR A 158 -13.21 12.30 6.67
N ASP A 159 -13.30 11.38 5.71
CA ASP A 159 -13.23 11.65 4.28
C ASP A 159 -14.42 10.97 3.56
N PRO A 160 -15.31 11.72 2.88
CA PRO A 160 -15.41 13.19 2.87
C PRO A 160 -15.80 13.76 4.24
N PRO A 161 -15.58 15.07 4.47
CA PRO A 161 -15.91 15.70 5.74
C PRO A 161 -17.40 15.60 6.10
N LYS A 162 -17.71 15.18 7.34
CA LYS A 162 -19.11 15.04 7.79
C LYS A 162 -19.70 16.31 8.41
N ASP A 163 -18.91 17.07 9.18
CA ASP A 163 -19.26 18.36 9.80
C ASP A 163 -18.03 19.02 10.49
N SER A 164 -18.21 20.11 11.25
CA SER A 164 -17.15 20.83 12.00
C SER A 164 -16.45 20.00 13.10
N ARG A 165 -16.98 18.80 13.41
CA ARG A 165 -16.33 17.76 14.23
C ARG A 165 -15.69 16.69 13.33
N ASN A 166 -14.99 17.14 12.29
CA ASN A 166 -14.40 16.29 11.25
C ASN A 166 -13.34 15.27 11.69
N ILE A 167 -13.19 15.02 12.99
CA ILE A 167 -12.23 14.07 13.56
C ILE A 167 -12.91 12.72 13.78
N VAL A 168 -12.24 11.64 13.37
CA VAL A 168 -12.72 10.28 13.65
C VAL A 168 -12.74 10.06 15.16
N THR A 169 -13.91 9.68 15.69
CA THR A 169 -14.10 9.53 17.15
C THR A 169 -13.38 8.29 17.67
N ALA A 170 -12.96 8.30 18.93
CA ALA A 170 -12.33 7.13 19.56
C ALA A 170 -13.25 5.89 19.52
N ALA A 171 -14.57 6.08 19.67
CA ALA A 171 -15.55 5.00 19.57
C ALA A 171 -15.57 4.39 18.15
N LYS A 172 -15.53 5.23 17.11
CA LYS A 172 -15.49 4.77 15.72
C LYS A 172 -14.16 4.08 15.38
N LEU A 173 -13.04 4.65 15.83
CA LEU A 173 -11.72 4.02 15.69
C LEU A 173 -11.70 2.63 16.34
N ALA A 174 -12.19 2.50 17.57
CA ALA A 174 -12.24 1.21 18.26
C ALA A 174 -13.13 0.19 17.52
N GLN A 175 -14.28 0.62 17.00
CA GLN A 175 -15.17 -0.23 16.20
C GLN A 175 -14.48 -0.73 14.91
N LEU A 176 -13.87 0.18 14.15
CA LEU A 176 -13.17 -0.17 12.90
C LEU A 176 -11.95 -1.04 13.17
N PHE A 177 -11.21 -0.77 14.24
CA PHE A 177 -10.06 -1.56 14.65
C PHE A 177 -10.48 -2.97 15.05
N ARG A 178 -11.54 -3.12 15.86
CA ARG A 178 -12.12 -4.42 16.21
C ARG A 178 -12.46 -5.24 14.97
N LYS A 179 -13.09 -4.60 13.99
CA LYS A 179 -13.45 -5.23 12.73
C LYS A 179 -12.22 -5.66 11.94
N LEU A 180 -11.24 -4.76 11.77
CA LEU A 180 -10.00 -5.06 11.05
C LEU A 180 -9.28 -6.26 11.68
N ILE A 181 -9.01 -6.23 12.98
CA ILE A 181 -8.27 -7.32 13.63
C ILE A 181 -9.02 -8.65 13.60
N HIS A 182 -10.35 -8.64 13.53
CA HIS A 182 -11.14 -9.86 13.32
C HIS A 182 -10.83 -10.49 11.96
N TYR A 183 -10.83 -9.71 10.89
CA TYR A 183 -10.49 -10.21 9.56
C TYR A 183 -9.02 -10.63 9.48
N VAL A 184 -8.12 -9.85 10.07
CA VAL A 184 -6.68 -10.17 10.15
C VAL A 184 -6.45 -11.49 10.89
N ASP A 185 -7.07 -11.70 12.06
CA ASP A 185 -6.99 -12.94 12.84
C ASP A 185 -7.37 -14.17 12.01
N ARG A 186 -8.52 -14.08 11.33
CA ARG A 186 -9.06 -15.15 10.49
C ARG A 186 -8.15 -15.47 9.31
N LEU A 187 -7.66 -14.43 8.63
CA LEU A 187 -6.76 -14.58 7.50
C LEU A 187 -5.42 -15.17 7.94
N HIS A 188 -4.79 -14.59 8.96
CA HIS A 188 -3.48 -15.02 9.44
C HIS A 188 -3.52 -16.45 9.99
N THR A 189 -4.59 -16.83 10.70
CA THR A 189 -4.84 -18.22 11.11
C THR A 189 -4.82 -19.18 9.91
N ASN A 190 -5.45 -18.83 8.79
CA ASN A 190 -5.47 -19.67 7.59
C ASN A 190 -4.09 -19.76 6.92
N ILE A 191 -3.36 -18.64 6.86
CA ILE A 191 -1.98 -18.60 6.37
C ILE A 191 -1.10 -19.54 7.21
N LEU A 192 -1.15 -19.42 8.54
CA LEU A 192 -0.36 -20.25 9.45
C LEU A 192 -0.71 -21.73 9.36
N LYS A 193 -2.00 -22.08 9.24
CA LYS A 193 -2.45 -23.47 9.04
C LYS A 193 -1.87 -24.10 7.78
N ARG A 194 -1.80 -23.33 6.68
CA ARG A 194 -1.21 -23.79 5.42
C ARG A 194 0.31 -23.85 5.47
N TYR A 195 0.94 -22.84 6.06
CA TYR A 195 2.39 -22.71 6.09
C TYR A 195 3.05 -23.78 6.96
N SER A 196 2.45 -24.08 8.12
CA SER A 196 2.90 -25.22 8.92
C SER A 196 1.78 -25.74 9.80
N ALA A 197 1.17 -26.84 9.34
CA ALA A 197 0.14 -27.56 10.08
C ALA A 197 0.64 -28.05 11.46
N THR A 198 1.96 -28.28 11.59
CA THR A 198 2.62 -28.77 12.80
C THR A 198 3.14 -27.68 13.73
N LEU A 199 3.00 -26.40 13.38
CA LEU A 199 3.38 -25.29 14.27
C LEU A 199 2.64 -25.42 15.61
N PRO A 200 3.37 -25.44 16.74
CA PRO A 200 2.77 -25.41 18.07
C PRO A 200 1.83 -24.21 18.22
N GLN A 201 0.72 -24.39 18.96
CA GLN A 201 -0.24 -23.31 19.16
C GLN A 201 0.41 -22.06 19.78
N ALA A 202 1.32 -22.23 20.74
CA ALA A 202 2.06 -21.13 21.36
C ALA A 202 2.85 -20.29 20.36
N THR A 203 3.39 -20.90 19.30
CA THR A 203 4.10 -20.17 18.24
C THR A 203 3.12 -19.39 17.37
N LYS A 204 1.95 -19.96 17.06
CA LYS A 204 0.88 -19.25 16.33
C LYS A 204 0.42 -18.03 17.13
N ASP A 205 0.14 -18.21 18.42
CA ASP A 205 -0.26 -17.12 19.32
C ASP A 205 0.81 -16.02 19.40
N THR A 206 2.10 -16.39 19.39
CA THR A 206 3.20 -15.42 19.36
C THR A 206 3.21 -14.62 18.05
N ARG A 207 3.02 -15.28 16.90
CA ARG A 207 2.98 -14.61 15.60
C ARG A 207 1.74 -13.71 15.46
N ASP A 208 0.60 -14.11 16.01
CA ASP A 208 -0.60 -13.27 16.07
C ASP A 208 -0.35 -12.01 16.93
N LYS A 209 0.28 -12.16 18.10
CA LYS A 209 0.65 -11.03 18.96
C LYS A 209 1.58 -10.05 18.24
N GLU A 210 2.60 -10.56 17.56
CA GLU A 210 3.53 -9.71 16.80
C GLU A 210 2.82 -8.93 15.68
N LEU A 211 1.91 -9.57 14.94
CA LEU A 211 1.12 -8.93 13.90
C LEU A 211 0.19 -7.85 14.47
N PHE A 212 -0.55 -8.15 15.54
CA PHE A 212 -1.45 -7.16 16.15
C PHE A 212 -0.69 -6.01 16.80
N GLU A 213 0.46 -6.27 17.43
CA GLU A 213 1.34 -5.22 17.93
C GLU A 213 1.83 -4.33 16.80
N TRP A 214 2.30 -4.92 15.70
CA TRP A 214 2.77 -4.13 14.55
C TRP A 214 1.65 -3.25 13.98
N ILE A 215 0.44 -3.78 13.72
CA ILE A 215 -0.71 -2.97 13.25
C ILE A 215 -1.00 -1.83 14.24
N TYR A 216 -1.03 -2.16 15.53
CA TYR A 216 -1.28 -1.19 16.59
C TYR A 216 -0.22 -0.06 16.61
N GLN A 217 1.04 -0.41 16.40
CA GLN A 217 2.15 0.55 16.34
C GLN A 217 2.10 1.42 15.08
N GLN A 218 1.69 0.87 13.93
CA GLN A 218 1.49 1.63 12.68
C GLN A 218 0.46 2.75 12.86
N ILE A 219 -0.59 2.53 13.68
CA ILE A 219 -1.65 3.50 13.92
C ILE A 219 -1.25 4.52 14.99
N LEU A 220 -0.68 4.06 16.11
CA LEU A 220 -0.40 4.93 17.26
C LEU A 220 1.01 5.56 17.27
N GLY A 221 1.85 5.25 16.28
CA GLY A 221 3.20 5.83 16.13
C GLY A 221 4.14 5.51 17.29
N LYS A 222 4.10 4.27 17.80
CA LYS A 222 4.99 3.83 18.89
C LYS A 222 6.35 3.33 18.42
N LEU A 223 6.55 3.20 17.11
CA LEU A 223 7.85 2.92 16.54
C LEU A 223 8.63 4.24 16.42
N PRO A 224 9.94 4.24 16.71
CA PRO A 224 10.81 5.34 16.34
C PRO A 224 10.62 5.67 14.85
N ASP A 225 10.62 6.95 14.53
CA ASP A 225 10.58 7.43 13.14
C ASP A 225 9.29 7.10 12.35
N HIS A 226 8.22 6.69 13.03
CA HIS A 226 6.90 6.48 12.39
C HIS A 226 5.93 7.61 12.69
N LEU A 227 5.20 8.04 11.67
CA LEU A 227 4.12 9.01 11.79
C LEU A 227 2.95 8.38 12.57
N PRO A 228 2.54 8.86 13.75
CA PRO A 228 1.29 8.42 14.35
C PRO A 228 0.09 8.87 13.50
N LEU A 229 -0.81 7.95 13.14
CA LEU A 229 -2.12 8.31 12.57
C LEU A 229 -3.04 8.87 13.67
N VAL A 230 -2.89 8.38 14.90
CA VAL A 230 -3.53 8.89 16.10
C VAL A 230 -2.48 8.91 17.21
N GLY A 231 -2.00 10.08 17.60
CA GLY A 231 -0.89 10.15 18.54
C GLY A 231 -0.50 11.57 18.95
N VAL A 232 0.67 11.67 19.58
CA VAL A 232 1.29 12.96 19.93
C VAL A 232 2.63 13.05 19.22
N ILE A 233 2.89 14.16 18.53
CA ILE A 233 4.20 14.50 17.97
C ILE A 233 4.79 15.62 18.80
N LYS A 234 6.06 15.49 19.19
CA LYS A 234 6.75 16.50 20.00
C LYS A 234 6.89 17.82 19.27
N ASN A 235 6.83 18.91 20.02
CA ASN A 235 6.83 20.28 19.50
C ASN A 235 8.23 20.79 19.12
N GLU A 236 9.10 19.91 18.62
CA GLU A 236 10.50 20.22 18.30
C GLU A 236 10.65 20.83 16.89
N PHE A 237 9.63 20.71 16.05
CA PHE A 237 9.63 21.16 14.66
C PHE A 237 8.71 22.37 14.49
N GLY A 238 9.18 23.42 13.81
CA GLY A 238 8.31 24.48 13.31
C GLY A 238 7.15 23.84 12.54
N MET A 239 5.94 23.95 13.09
CA MET A 239 4.79 23.07 12.79
C MET A 239 4.24 23.30 11.38
N SER A 240 4.86 22.65 10.41
CA SER A 240 4.26 22.46 9.09
C SER A 240 4.15 20.97 8.83
N TRP A 241 3.09 20.56 8.16
CA TRP A 241 2.94 19.17 7.72
C TRP A 241 4.12 18.72 6.87
N LYS A 242 4.67 19.61 6.05
CA LYS A 242 5.89 19.34 5.29
C LYS A 242 7.05 18.88 6.19
N ALA A 243 7.36 19.62 7.26
CA ALA A 243 8.44 19.24 8.17
C ALA A 243 8.16 17.91 8.91
N ILE A 244 6.89 17.67 9.27
CA ILE A 244 6.47 16.40 9.90
C ILE A 244 6.65 15.24 8.92
N LEU A 245 6.18 15.35 7.69
CA LEU A 245 6.26 14.29 6.67
C LEU A 245 7.69 14.06 6.18
N ASP A 246 8.52 15.10 6.14
CA ASP A 246 9.95 14.98 5.84
C ASP A 246 10.69 14.18 6.94
N SER A 247 10.27 14.34 8.20
CA SER A 247 10.85 13.63 9.35
C SER A 247 10.28 12.22 9.53
N PHE A 248 8.99 12.05 9.20
CA PHE A 248 8.21 10.84 9.40
C PHE A 248 7.41 10.53 8.12
N PRO A 249 8.07 10.05 7.06
CA PRO A 249 7.39 9.75 5.80
C PRO A 249 6.38 8.62 6.01
N PRO A 250 5.11 8.79 5.59
CA PRO A 250 4.08 7.79 5.82
C PRO A 250 4.33 6.54 5.00
N THR A 251 4.30 5.38 5.65
CA THR A 251 4.43 4.08 4.98
C THR A 251 3.18 3.76 4.14
N GLU A 252 3.31 2.88 3.15
CA GLU A 252 2.14 2.43 2.37
C GLU A 252 1.06 1.80 3.26
N THR A 253 1.47 1.05 4.30
CA THR A 253 0.55 0.52 5.32
C THR A 253 -0.21 1.63 6.03
N GLN A 254 0.47 2.72 6.41
CA GLN A 254 -0.18 3.86 7.08
C GLN A 254 -1.17 4.57 6.17
N LYS A 255 -0.89 4.70 4.87
CA LYS A 255 -1.84 5.25 3.89
C LYS A 255 -3.09 4.38 3.77
N ILE A 256 -2.91 3.06 3.67
CA ILE A 256 -4.02 2.09 3.62
C ILE A 256 -4.87 2.16 4.90
N LEU A 257 -4.23 2.16 6.07
CA LEU A 257 -4.92 2.23 7.35
C LEU A 257 -5.63 3.58 7.52
N ALA A 258 -5.00 4.69 7.13
CA ALA A 258 -5.62 6.01 7.16
C ALA A 258 -6.92 6.00 6.36
N SER A 259 -6.90 5.59 5.08
CA SER A 259 -8.10 5.49 4.24
C SER A 259 -9.19 4.66 4.92
N TYR A 260 -8.85 3.47 5.40
CA TYR A 260 -9.80 2.58 6.07
C TYR A 260 -10.46 3.19 7.30
N PHE A 261 -9.70 3.94 8.11
CA PHE A 261 -10.23 4.55 9.34
C PHE A 261 -11.03 5.83 9.08
N THR A 262 -10.88 6.44 7.92
CA THR A 262 -11.50 7.73 7.56
C THR A 262 -12.68 7.59 6.62
N GLU A 263 -12.77 6.46 5.92
CA GLU A 263 -13.85 6.17 5.00
C GLU A 263 -15.23 6.19 5.68
N THR A 264 -16.14 6.92 5.05
CA THR A 264 -17.54 7.01 5.44
C THR A 264 -18.51 6.50 4.38
N GLY A 265 -17.98 5.97 3.27
CA GLY A 265 -18.73 5.45 2.15
C GLY A 265 -19.54 4.18 2.48
N PRO A 266 -20.46 3.80 1.58
CA PRO A 266 -21.29 2.59 1.74
C PRO A 266 -20.51 1.30 1.50
N GLU A 267 -19.35 1.39 0.83
CA GLU A 267 -18.52 0.23 0.50
C GLU A 267 -17.67 -0.19 1.69
N ASP A 268 -17.73 -1.47 1.99
CA ASP A 268 -16.95 -2.09 3.05
C ASP A 268 -15.58 -2.50 2.52
N THR A 269 -14.56 -1.68 2.76
CA THR A 269 -13.18 -1.92 2.32
C THR A 269 -12.38 -2.78 3.30
N THR A 270 -13.01 -3.35 4.34
CA THR A 270 -12.31 -4.14 5.36
C THR A 270 -11.53 -5.31 4.75
N GLU A 271 -12.10 -6.01 3.76
CA GLU A 271 -11.47 -7.16 3.14
C GLU A 271 -10.18 -6.77 2.40
N GLU A 272 -10.26 -5.77 1.51
CA GLU A 272 -9.11 -5.29 0.75
C GLU A 272 -8.04 -4.71 1.68
N THR A 273 -8.44 -3.92 2.68
CA THR A 273 -7.55 -3.39 3.70
C THR A 273 -6.84 -4.53 4.45
N THR A 274 -7.59 -5.55 4.88
CA THR A 274 -7.01 -6.71 5.58
C THR A 274 -5.97 -7.41 4.72
N TYR A 275 -6.28 -7.66 3.45
CA TYR A 275 -5.37 -8.32 2.53
C TYR A 275 -4.05 -7.54 2.42
N LYS A 276 -4.12 -6.24 2.12
CA LYS A 276 -2.93 -5.40 1.94
C LYS A 276 -2.12 -5.23 3.23
N VAL A 277 -2.78 -5.06 4.37
CA VAL A 277 -2.10 -4.93 5.67
C VAL A 277 -1.32 -6.21 6.02
N VAL A 278 -1.94 -7.38 5.83
CA VAL A 278 -1.26 -8.67 6.06
C VAL A 278 -0.15 -8.90 5.03
N GLU A 279 -0.36 -8.51 3.77
CA GLU A 279 0.67 -8.59 2.72
C GLU A 279 1.93 -7.81 3.10
N ASN A 280 1.76 -6.55 3.49
CA ASN A 280 2.86 -5.67 3.89
C ASN A 280 3.57 -6.22 5.13
N TYR A 281 2.82 -6.68 6.13
CA TYR A 281 3.41 -7.30 7.32
C TYR A 281 4.27 -8.51 6.96
N LEU A 282 3.76 -9.44 6.16
CA LEU A 282 4.50 -10.64 5.75
C LEU A 282 5.73 -10.28 4.91
N ALA A 283 5.66 -9.23 4.09
CA ALA A 283 6.80 -8.73 3.33
C ALA A 283 7.90 -8.14 4.22
N GLU A 284 7.54 -7.34 5.23
CA GLU A 284 8.48 -6.75 6.19
C GLU A 284 9.09 -7.79 7.14
N HIS A 285 8.34 -8.86 7.45
CA HIS A 285 8.70 -9.82 8.49
C HIS A 285 9.06 -11.21 7.97
N ARG A 286 9.41 -11.35 6.68
CA ARG A 286 9.73 -12.65 6.05
C ARG A 286 10.71 -13.48 6.86
N GLY A 287 11.76 -12.85 7.40
CA GLY A 287 12.81 -13.52 8.18
C GLY A 287 12.35 -14.11 9.52
N ARG A 288 11.15 -13.74 10.02
CA ARG A 288 10.60 -14.30 11.26
C ARG A 288 9.92 -15.65 11.06
N TYR A 289 9.67 -16.03 9.82
CA TYR A 289 8.94 -17.26 9.49
C TYR A 289 9.82 -18.35 8.87
N ILE A 290 11.10 -18.07 8.66
CA ILE A 290 12.11 -19.00 8.15
C ILE A 290 12.79 -19.69 9.33
#